data_AF-A0A0D2UZG9-F1
#
_entry.id   AF-A0A0D2UZG9-F1
#
_cell.length_a   1.000
_cell.length_b   1.000
_cell.length_c   1.000
_cell.angle_alpha   90.00
_cell.angle_beta   90.00
_cell.angle_gamma   90.00
#
_symmetry.space_group_name_H-M   'P 1'
#
loop_
_entity.id
_entity.type
_entity.pdbx_description
1 polymer ?
#
loop_
_entity_poly.entity_id
_entity_poly.type
_entity_poly.pdbx_seq_one_letter_code
_entity_poly.pdbx_strand_id
1 'polypeptide(L)'
;DGLYDFNISDTFPESIEIWTRNPQEIFGFKNLSSLQFYKCSSLKYIFTPSMLLSLNRLRRIEVEDCSSMEQVVREEEEAMTHKFTFLSLEFVTIESCSNLTNFHWGSQALEFPELSKIRIAECPKMTAFSSSVSRESGDASENVVGKGGIYDNTATFFSNK
;
A
#
# COMPACT_ATOMS: atom_id res chain seq x y z
N ASP A 1 2.81 26.99 -3.00
CA ASP A 1 3.10 25.76 -3.78
C ASP A 1 1.87 24.88 -4.10
N GLY A 2 0.65 25.26 -3.69
CA GLY A 2 -0.60 24.67 -4.20
C GLY A 2 -0.85 23.21 -3.81
N LEU A 3 -0.07 22.67 -2.88
CA LEU A 3 -0.25 21.34 -2.31
C LEU A 3 -1.39 21.38 -1.28
N TYR A 4 -2.17 20.31 -1.20
CA TYR A 4 -3.22 20.14 -0.20
C TYR A 4 -3.19 18.73 0.39
N ASP A 5 -3.78 18.65 1.58
CA ASP A 5 -3.90 17.43 2.37
C ASP A 5 -5.37 17.02 2.44
N PHE A 6 -5.65 15.72 2.32
CA PHE A 6 -7.00 15.19 2.42
C PHE A 6 -7.14 14.22 3.59
N ASN A 7 -8.20 14.40 4.37
CA ASN A 7 -8.61 13.50 5.43
C ASN A 7 -9.89 12.76 5.00
N ILE A 8 -9.82 11.43 5.01
CA ILE A 8 -10.94 10.52 4.75
C ILE A 8 -11.29 9.85 6.06
N SER A 9 -12.56 9.89 6.46
CA SER A 9 -13.00 9.32 7.73
C SER A 9 -14.46 8.91 7.72
N ASP A 10 -14.82 7.90 8.52
CA ASP A 10 -16.21 7.49 8.74
C ASP A 10 -17.06 8.57 9.44
N THR A 11 -16.40 9.53 10.10
CA THR A 11 -17.04 10.73 10.65
C THR A 11 -17.64 11.60 9.54
N PHE A 12 -17.14 11.45 8.31
CA PHE A 12 -17.65 12.09 7.09
C PHE A 12 -17.87 11.02 6.01
N PRO A 13 -18.97 10.25 6.06
CA PRO A 13 -19.21 9.12 5.15
C PRO A 13 -19.13 9.50 3.67
N GLU A 14 -19.47 10.74 3.31
CA GLU A 14 -19.37 11.25 1.94
C GLU A 14 -17.92 11.25 1.43
N SER A 15 -16.94 11.48 2.31
CA SER A 15 -15.52 11.43 1.95
C SER A 15 -15.09 10.01 1.54
N ILE A 16 -15.61 8.99 2.22
CA ILE A 16 -15.38 7.58 1.88
C ILE A 16 -16.08 7.26 0.56
N GLU A 17 -17.33 7.69 0.38
CA GLU A 17 -18.07 7.46 -0.86
C GLU A 17 -17.31 8.05 -2.06
N ILE A 18 -16.88 9.31 -1.94
CA ILE A 18 -16.07 10.00 -2.95
C ILE A 18 -14.78 9.21 -3.22
N TRP A 19 -14.09 8.76 -2.16
CA TRP A 19 -12.86 7.98 -2.28
C TRP A 19 -13.07 6.68 -3.04
N THR A 20 -14.18 5.98 -2.79
CA THR A 20 -14.47 4.69 -3.43
C THR A 20 -14.95 4.80 -4.88
N ARG A 21 -15.46 5.97 -5.30
CA ARG A 21 -16.09 6.12 -6.62
C ARG A 21 -15.11 6.48 -7.73
N ASN A 22 -14.50 7.66 -7.66
CA ASN A 22 -13.49 8.10 -8.63
C ASN A 22 -12.60 9.18 -8.00
N PRO A 23 -11.69 8.79 -7.10
CA PRO A 23 -10.93 9.76 -6.31
C PRO A 23 -9.99 10.60 -7.18
N GLN A 24 -9.55 10.09 -8.34
CA GLN A 24 -8.67 10.83 -9.25
C GLN A 24 -9.35 12.07 -9.85
N GLU A 25 -10.59 11.91 -10.29
CA GLU A 25 -11.36 12.98 -10.93
C GLU A 25 -11.80 14.04 -9.89
N ILE A 26 -12.14 13.58 -8.69
CA ILE A 26 -12.72 14.45 -7.65
C ILE A 26 -11.63 15.17 -6.84
N PHE A 27 -10.57 14.45 -6.46
CA PHE A 27 -9.51 15.00 -5.63
C PHE A 27 -8.29 15.47 -6.42
N GLY A 28 -8.26 15.34 -7.75
CA GLY A 28 -7.21 15.94 -8.59
C GLY A 28 -5.78 15.59 -8.17
N PHE A 29 -5.42 14.31 -8.12
CA PHE A 29 -4.18 13.77 -7.49
C PHE A 29 -2.83 14.45 -7.82
N LYS A 30 -2.74 15.26 -8.87
CA LYS A 30 -1.52 15.94 -9.31
C LYS A 30 -0.86 16.83 -8.27
N ASN A 31 -1.61 17.37 -7.29
CA ASN A 31 -1.09 18.29 -6.26
C ASN A 31 -1.28 17.78 -4.83
N LEU A 32 -1.67 16.52 -4.67
CA LEU A 32 -1.89 15.93 -3.35
C LEU A 32 -0.55 15.59 -2.68
N SER A 33 -0.30 16.15 -1.50
CA SER A 33 0.95 15.95 -0.74
C SER A 33 0.80 14.96 0.41
N SER A 34 -0.35 14.95 1.07
CA SER A 34 -0.61 14.11 2.24
C SER A 34 -2.01 13.52 2.18
N LEU A 35 -2.14 12.27 2.58
CA LEU A 35 -3.40 11.57 2.75
C LEU A 35 -3.50 10.97 4.14
N GLN A 36 -4.61 11.24 4.81
CA GLN A 36 -4.96 10.66 6.10
C GLN A 36 -6.25 9.85 5.97
N PHE A 37 -6.23 8.62 6.47
CA PHE A 37 -7.38 7.74 6.59
C PHE A 37 -7.59 7.43 8.07
N TYR A 38 -8.68 7.93 8.64
CA TYR A 38 -8.99 7.75 10.06
C TYR A 38 -10.34 7.07 10.23
N LYS A 39 -10.37 5.94 10.93
CA LYS A 39 -11.59 5.17 11.19
C LYS A 39 -12.33 4.69 9.93
N CYS A 40 -11.61 4.44 8.83
CA CYS A 40 -12.22 3.97 7.58
C CYS A 40 -12.56 2.47 7.60
N SER A 41 -13.38 2.03 8.54
CA SER A 41 -13.70 0.61 8.76
C SER A 41 -14.60 -0.02 7.67
N SER A 42 -14.97 0.73 6.62
CA SER A 42 -15.61 0.20 5.41
C SER A 42 -14.61 -0.10 4.28
N LEU A 43 -13.38 0.42 4.35
CA LEU A 43 -12.35 0.24 3.34
C LEU A 43 -11.51 -1.00 3.63
N LYS A 44 -11.41 -1.91 2.65
CA LYS A 44 -10.47 -3.04 2.68
C LYS A 44 -9.10 -2.68 2.15
N TYR A 45 -9.03 -1.68 1.28
CA TYR A 45 -7.81 -1.12 0.69
C TYR A 45 -8.00 0.35 0.34
N ILE A 46 -6.89 1.07 0.15
CA ILE A 46 -6.89 2.51 -0.18
C ILE A 46 -6.59 2.74 -1.65
N PHE A 47 -5.57 2.05 -2.17
CA PHE A 47 -5.04 2.27 -3.53
C PHE A 47 -5.06 1.00 -4.36
N THR A 48 -5.17 1.18 -5.68
CA THR A 48 -4.71 0.22 -6.68
C THR A 48 -3.40 0.72 -7.31
N PRO A 49 -2.57 -0.14 -7.92
CA PRO A 49 -1.33 0.27 -8.57
C PRO A 49 -1.52 1.35 -9.64
N SER A 50 -2.61 1.30 -10.41
CA SER A 50 -2.94 2.32 -11.42
C SER A 50 -3.13 3.72 -10.82
N MET A 51 -3.58 3.82 -9.56
CA MET A 51 -3.73 5.11 -8.88
C MET A 51 -2.40 5.82 -8.65
N LEU A 52 -1.32 5.05 -8.49
CA LEU A 52 0.00 5.56 -8.14
C LEU A 52 0.59 6.44 -9.25
N LEU A 53 0.22 6.17 -10.51
CA LEU A 53 0.65 6.93 -11.69
C LEU A 53 0.21 8.41 -11.64
N SER A 54 -0.84 8.71 -10.90
CA SER A 54 -1.37 10.06 -10.73
C SER A 54 -0.96 10.70 -9.40
N LEU A 55 -0.35 9.95 -8.48
CA LEU A 55 0.03 10.38 -7.12
C LEU A 55 1.51 10.80 -7.03
N ASN A 56 2.05 11.39 -8.10
CA ASN A 56 3.48 11.69 -8.23
C ASN A 56 4.02 12.71 -7.21
N ARG A 57 3.17 13.41 -6.46
CA ARG A 57 3.56 14.38 -5.42
C ARG A 57 3.17 13.94 -4.00
N LEU A 58 2.55 12.77 -3.85
CA LEU A 58 2.14 12.27 -2.55
C LEU A 58 3.37 11.87 -1.74
N ARG A 59 3.63 12.61 -0.66
CA ARG A 59 4.78 12.44 0.24
C ARG A 59 4.44 11.69 1.51
N ARG A 60 3.17 11.73 1.93
CA ARG A 60 2.77 11.21 3.25
C ARG A 60 1.46 10.44 3.17
N ILE A 61 1.46 9.28 3.82
CA ILE A 61 0.27 8.46 4.06
C ILE A 61 0.17 8.20 5.56
N GLU A 62 -0.99 8.50 6.14
CA GLU A 62 -1.33 8.19 7.53
C GLU A 62 -2.62 7.38 7.56
N VAL A 63 -2.58 6.21 8.19
CA VAL A 63 -3.73 5.31 8.33
C VAL A 63 -3.89 4.97 9.81
N GLU A 64 -5.04 5.28 10.38
CA GLU A 64 -5.28 5.11 11.82
C GLU A 64 -6.69 4.54 12.06
N ASP A 65 -6.78 3.56 12.94
CA ASP A 65 -8.06 2.95 13.40
C ASP A 65 -8.93 2.39 12.25
N CYS A 66 -8.30 1.93 11.16
CA CYS A 66 -8.99 1.34 10.02
C CYS A 66 -9.13 -0.19 10.18
N SER A 67 -10.04 -0.60 11.08
CA SER A 67 -10.11 -1.99 11.56
C SER A 67 -10.37 -3.05 10.48
N SER A 68 -11.09 -2.74 9.40
CA SER A 68 -11.41 -3.66 8.29
C SER A 68 -10.36 -3.69 7.18
N MET A 69 -9.34 -2.82 7.23
CA MET A 69 -8.35 -2.70 6.17
C MET A 69 -7.45 -3.93 6.16
N GLU A 70 -7.33 -4.57 5.00
CA GLU A 70 -6.51 -5.77 4.81
C GLU A 70 -5.16 -5.39 4.20
N GLN A 71 -5.16 -4.43 3.27
CA GLN A 71 -3.97 -3.94 2.55
C GLN A 71 -4.07 -2.42 2.35
N VAL A 72 -2.96 -1.69 2.24
CA VAL A 72 -3.02 -0.27 1.82
C VAL A 72 -3.15 -0.16 0.31
N VAL A 73 -2.36 -0.96 -0.41
CA VAL A 73 -2.39 -1.10 -1.87
C VAL A 73 -2.81 -2.53 -2.20
N ARG A 74 -3.91 -2.66 -2.94
CA ARG A 74 -4.43 -3.94 -3.43
C ARG A 74 -4.07 -4.11 -4.90
N GLU A 75 -3.60 -5.29 -5.28
CA GLU A 75 -3.37 -5.66 -6.68
C GLU A 75 -4.64 -5.52 -7.54
N GLU A 76 -4.45 -5.11 -8.79
CA GLU A 76 -5.49 -4.99 -9.81
C GLU A 76 -5.24 -6.06 -10.89
N GLU A 77 -6.28 -6.77 -11.33
CA GLU A 77 -6.15 -7.93 -12.23
C GLU A 77 -5.46 -7.58 -13.57
N GLU A 78 -5.59 -6.34 -14.02
CA GLU A 78 -5.08 -5.83 -15.30
C GLU A 78 -3.64 -5.28 -15.19
N ALA A 79 -3.10 -5.15 -13.97
CA ALA A 79 -1.78 -4.56 -13.69
C ALA A 79 -0.60 -5.53 -13.89
N MET A 80 -0.87 -6.72 -14.42
CA MET A 80 0.03 -7.89 -14.50
C MET A 80 1.38 -7.66 -15.20
N THR A 81 1.51 -6.60 -15.99
CA THR A 81 2.67 -6.38 -16.88
C THR A 81 3.55 -5.20 -16.49
N HIS A 82 3.17 -4.40 -15.49
CA HIS A 82 3.90 -3.18 -15.12
C HIS A 82 4.35 -3.21 -13.67
N LYS A 83 5.61 -2.79 -13.44
CA LYS A 83 6.08 -2.43 -12.10
C LYS A 83 5.52 -1.04 -11.76
N PHE A 84 5.08 -0.85 -10.53
CA PHE A 84 4.56 0.43 -10.07
C PHE A 84 5.44 1.00 -8.97
N THR A 85 5.56 2.33 -8.97
CA THR A 85 6.46 3.06 -8.09
C THR A 85 5.71 4.17 -7.38
N PHE A 86 5.86 4.27 -6.07
CA PHE A 86 5.51 5.46 -5.30
C PHE A 86 6.66 6.47 -5.40
N LEU A 87 6.63 7.33 -6.42
CA LEU A 87 7.78 8.18 -6.78
C LEU A 87 8.21 9.17 -5.70
N SER A 88 7.28 9.72 -4.92
CA SER A 88 7.56 10.79 -3.96
C SER A 88 7.21 10.44 -2.51
N LEU A 89 6.82 9.20 -2.23
CA LEU A 89 6.35 8.82 -0.90
C LEU A 89 7.53 8.78 0.08
N GLU A 90 7.51 9.66 1.07
CA GLU A 90 8.59 9.83 2.05
C GLU A 90 8.22 9.23 3.42
N PHE A 91 6.95 9.33 3.80
CA PHE A 91 6.44 9.01 5.14
C PHE A 91 5.22 8.09 5.08
N VAL A 92 5.29 6.97 5.80
CA VAL A 92 4.14 6.09 6.04
C VAL A 92 3.95 5.90 7.54
N THR A 93 2.75 6.18 8.03
CA THR A 93 2.32 5.85 9.38
C THR A 93 1.06 4.99 9.33
N ILE A 94 1.06 3.87 10.03
CA ILE A 94 -0.08 2.98 10.17
C ILE A 94 -0.26 2.61 11.64
N GLU A 95 -1.44 2.86 12.19
CA GLU A 95 -1.75 2.63 13.60
C GLU A 95 -3.09 1.95 13.80
N SER A 96 -3.13 1.03 14.76
CA SER A 96 -4.37 0.44 15.28
C SER A 96 -5.24 -0.22 14.19
N CYS A 97 -4.61 -0.75 13.13
CA CYS A 97 -5.30 -1.42 12.01
C CYS A 97 -5.29 -2.94 12.21
N SER A 98 -6.31 -3.46 12.90
CA SER A 98 -6.35 -4.84 13.39
C SER A 98 -6.35 -5.93 12.31
N ASN A 99 -6.84 -5.64 11.10
CA ASN A 99 -6.89 -6.63 10.00
C ASN A 99 -5.79 -6.45 8.95
N LEU A 100 -4.94 -5.43 9.08
CA LEU A 100 -3.94 -5.14 8.07
C LEU A 100 -2.86 -6.23 8.06
N THR A 101 -2.66 -6.89 6.92
CA THR A 101 -1.64 -7.91 6.77
C THR A 101 -0.37 -7.37 6.11
N ASN A 102 -0.52 -6.43 5.16
CA ASN A 102 0.57 -5.87 4.36
C ASN A 102 0.26 -4.42 3.96
N PHE A 103 1.30 -3.60 3.71
CA PHE A 103 1.09 -2.33 2.97
C PHE A 103 0.74 -2.66 1.51
N HIS A 104 1.50 -3.54 0.88
CA HIS A 104 1.21 -4.06 -0.46
C HIS A 104 1.43 -5.56 -0.53
N TRP A 105 0.51 -6.27 -1.16
CA TRP A 105 0.67 -7.67 -1.50
C TRP A 105 0.05 -7.94 -2.87
N GLY A 106 0.87 -8.46 -3.79
CA GLY A 106 0.47 -8.77 -5.17
C GLY A 106 1.51 -9.59 -5.91
N SER A 107 1.31 -9.86 -7.19
CA SER A 107 2.28 -10.57 -8.03
C SER A 107 3.47 -9.70 -8.46
N GLN A 108 3.28 -8.37 -8.47
CA GLN A 108 4.31 -7.40 -8.83
C GLN A 108 4.83 -6.64 -7.60
N ALA A 109 6.14 -6.37 -7.59
CA ALA A 109 6.77 -5.56 -6.57
C ALA A 109 6.39 -4.07 -6.72
N LEU A 110 6.19 -3.39 -5.59
CA LEU A 110 6.14 -1.93 -5.53
C LEU A 110 7.50 -1.37 -5.13
N GLU A 111 7.89 -0.30 -5.80
CA GLU A 111 9.13 0.43 -5.49
C GLU A 111 8.82 1.75 -4.77
N PHE A 112 9.69 2.13 -3.83
CA PHE A 112 9.53 3.30 -2.96
C PHE A 112 10.84 4.10 -2.87
N PRO A 113 11.29 4.76 -3.95
CA PRO A 113 12.62 5.38 -4.05
C PRO A 113 12.90 6.45 -2.99
N GLU A 114 11.89 7.19 -2.55
CA GLU A 114 12.04 8.32 -1.61
C GLU A 114 11.62 7.96 -0.17
N LEU A 115 11.23 6.72 0.09
CA LEU A 115 10.67 6.32 1.38
C LEU A 115 11.75 6.29 2.45
N SER A 116 11.64 7.22 3.39
CA SER A 116 12.65 7.45 4.42
C SER A 116 12.18 7.06 5.83
N LYS A 117 10.86 7.04 6.06
CA LYS A 117 10.29 6.74 7.38
C LYS A 117 9.01 5.92 7.28
N ILE A 118 9.01 4.78 7.97
CA ILE A 118 7.85 3.92 8.18
C ILE A 118 7.62 3.81 9.69
N ARG A 119 6.37 3.97 10.11
CA ARG A 119 5.93 3.63 11.46
C ARG A 119 4.69 2.76 11.37
N ILE A 120 4.74 1.59 12.01
CA ILE A 120 3.63 0.66 12.13
C ILE A 120 3.48 0.35 13.61
N ALA A 121 2.33 0.64 14.20
CA ALA A 121 2.03 0.33 15.60
C ALA A 121 0.65 -0.29 15.73
N GLU A 122 0.48 -1.21 16.67
CA GLU A 122 -0.83 -1.82 16.98
C GLU A 122 -1.54 -2.48 15.76
N CYS A 123 -0.76 -3.04 14.82
CA CYS A 123 -1.25 -3.80 13.68
C CYS A 123 -0.91 -5.31 13.86
N PRO A 124 -1.64 -6.05 14.71
CA PRO A 124 -1.26 -7.40 15.16
C PRO A 124 -1.19 -8.46 14.05
N LYS A 125 -1.86 -8.24 12.91
CA LYS A 125 -1.84 -9.16 11.77
C LYS A 125 -0.81 -8.80 10.70
N MET A 126 -0.09 -7.70 10.86
CA MET A 126 0.85 -7.26 9.84
C MET A 126 2.06 -8.18 9.79
N THR A 127 2.33 -8.75 8.62
CA THR A 127 3.39 -9.75 8.42
C THR A 127 4.62 -9.19 7.72
N ALA A 128 4.40 -8.26 6.78
CA ALA A 128 5.46 -7.58 6.04
C ALA A 128 4.97 -6.22 5.56
N PHE A 129 5.89 -5.29 5.31
CA PHE A 129 5.54 -4.03 4.67
C PHE A 129 5.07 -4.27 3.23
N SER A 130 5.94 -4.81 2.37
CA SER A 130 5.57 -5.17 1.00
C SER A 130 6.04 -6.59 0.70
N SER A 131 5.19 -7.36 0.00
CA SER A 131 5.50 -8.73 -0.42
C SER A 131 4.99 -8.98 -1.82
N SER A 132 5.72 -9.78 -2.58
CA SER A 132 5.29 -10.22 -3.90
C SER A 132 5.38 -11.74 -4.04
N VAL A 133 4.35 -12.36 -4.61
CA VAL A 133 4.37 -13.79 -4.95
C VAL A 133 4.60 -13.92 -6.44
N SER A 134 5.77 -14.42 -6.83
CA SER A 134 6.01 -14.79 -8.22
C SER A 134 5.04 -15.92 -8.60
N ARG A 135 4.17 -15.67 -9.59
CA ARG A 135 3.43 -16.75 -10.23
C ARG A 135 4.44 -17.56 -11.02
N GLU A 136 4.98 -18.63 -10.43
CA GLU A 136 5.66 -19.65 -11.21
C GLU A 136 4.65 -20.17 -12.25
N SER A 137 4.92 -19.90 -13.53
CA SER A 137 4.25 -20.59 -14.61
C SER A 137 4.58 -22.07 -14.45
N GLY A 138 3.59 -22.87 -14.01
CA GLY A 138 3.77 -24.30 -13.84
C GLY A 138 4.04 -24.97 -15.19
N ASP A 139 5.31 -25.19 -15.51
CA ASP A 139 5.69 -26.27 -16.41
C ASP A 139 5.71 -27.55 -15.58
N ALA A 140 4.83 -28.48 -15.94
CA ALA A 140 4.82 -29.81 -15.39
C ALA A 140 6.11 -30.54 -15.80
N SER A 141 7.02 -30.77 -14.85
CA SER A 141 7.86 -31.96 -14.87
C SER A 141 8.23 -32.39 -13.46
N GLU A 142 7.96 -33.66 -13.20
CA GLU A 142 8.28 -34.39 -11.98
C GLU A 142 9.79 -34.64 -11.84
N ASN A 143 10.23 -34.62 -10.56
CA ASN A 143 11.30 -35.42 -9.94
C ASN A 143 12.74 -34.85 -9.78
N VAL A 144 13.06 -34.64 -8.48
CA VAL A 144 14.25 -35.08 -7.70
C VAL A 144 15.41 -34.09 -7.42
N VAL A 145 15.47 -33.70 -6.13
CA VAL A 145 16.62 -33.49 -5.22
C VAL A 145 17.76 -32.54 -5.66
N GLY A 146 17.93 -31.45 -4.90
CA GLY A 146 19.24 -30.78 -4.80
C GLY A 146 19.22 -29.33 -4.31
N LYS A 147 19.48 -29.15 -3.01
CA LYS A 147 20.09 -28.00 -2.31
C LYS A 147 20.05 -26.59 -2.97
N GLY A 148 19.46 -25.67 -2.20
CA GLY A 148 20.14 -24.43 -1.82
C GLY A 148 19.79 -23.18 -2.62
N GLY A 149 19.20 -22.19 -1.94
CA GLY A 149 19.12 -20.82 -2.44
C GLY A 149 17.87 -20.06 -1.99
N ILE A 150 17.66 -19.87 -0.69
CA ILE A 150 16.78 -18.80 -0.23
C ILE A 150 17.59 -17.51 -0.36
N TYR A 151 17.39 -16.75 -1.44
CA TYR A 151 17.75 -15.33 -1.42
C TYR A 151 16.58 -14.59 -0.75
N ASP A 152 16.62 -14.54 0.58
CA ASP A 152 15.82 -13.58 1.32
C ASP A 152 16.38 -12.19 1.00
N ASN A 153 15.72 -11.47 0.10
CA ASN A 153 15.86 -10.02 0.00
C ASN A 153 14.82 -9.34 0.90
N THR A 154 14.73 -9.79 2.16
CA THR A 154 14.04 -9.05 3.22
C THR A 154 14.93 -7.87 3.61
N ALA A 155 14.75 -6.73 2.93
CA ALA A 155 15.24 -5.46 3.44
C ALA A 155 14.50 -5.18 4.76
N THR A 156 15.14 -5.60 5.84
CA THR A 156 14.63 -5.56 7.20
C THR A 156 14.74 -4.12 7.68
N PHE A 157 13.79 -3.26 7.31
CA PHE A 157 13.66 -1.92 7.87
C PHE A 157 12.83 -1.97 9.15
N PHE A 158 13.31 -2.70 10.15
CA PHE A 158 12.84 -2.57 11.53
C PHE A 158 13.89 -1.81 12.32
N SER A 159 13.86 -0.49 12.24
CA SER A 159 14.51 0.34 13.26
C SER A 159 13.55 0.43 14.46
N ASN A 160 13.76 -0.45 15.44
CA ASN A 160 13.26 -0.27 16.80
C ASN A 160 14.09 0.83 17.49
N LYS A 161 13.43 1.88 17.99
CA LYS A 161 13.19 2.13 19.43
C LYS A 161 12.40 3.42 19.65
#